data_AF-A0A1G7MU59-F1
#
_entry.id   AF-A0A1G7MU59-F1
#
_cell.length_a   1.000
_cell.length_b   1.000
_cell.length_c   1.000
_cell.angle_alpha   90.00
_cell.angle_beta   90.00
_cell.angle_gamma   90.00
#
_symmetry.space_group_name_H-M   'P 1'
#
loop_
_entity.id
_entity.type
_entity.pdbx_description
1 polymer ?
#
loop_
_entity_poly.entity_id
_entity_poly.type
_entity_poly.pdbx_seq_one_letter_code
_entity_poly.pdbx_strand_id
1 'polypeptide(L)' 'MIKLIIPRRIKNKTYDKSFAYLLWEKLGITGNMQIIPHENTIEIRLDAEQNLTPSMVRRKLPPSLAEASIIEETT' A
#
# COMPACT_ATOMS: atom_id res chain seq x y z
N MET A 1 -9.43 -0.34 -8.38
CA MET A 1 -8.61 -0.72 -7.20
C MET A 1 -7.20 -0.17 -7.36
N ILE A 2 -6.49 0.21 -6.28
CA ILE A 2 -5.06 0.57 -6.35
C ILE A 2 -4.22 -0.49 -5.65
N LYS A 3 -3.14 -0.94 -6.29
CA LYS A 3 -2.11 -1.79 -5.69
C LYS A 3 -0.86 -0.98 -5.39
N LEU A 4 -0.34 -1.12 -4.17
CA LEU A 4 0.95 -0.62 -3.75
C LEU A 4 1.90 -1.79 -3.52
N ILE A 5 3.03 -1.82 -4.23
CA ILE A 5 4.09 -2.81 -4.02
C ILE A 5 5.26 -2.10 -3.36
N ILE A 6 5.50 -2.40 -2.08
CA ILE A 6 6.53 -1.77 -1.27
C ILE A 6 7.72 -2.73 -1.14
N PRO A 7 8.92 -2.36 -1.59
CA PRO A 7 10.12 -3.16 -1.33
C PRO A 7 10.42 -3.14 0.17
N ARG A 8 10.30 -4.30 0.82
CA ARG A 8 10.58 -4.44 2.25
C ARG A 8 10.99 -5.87 2.55
N ARG A 9 12.18 -6.05 3.13
CA ARG A 9 12.64 -7.36 3.57
C ARG A 9 11.72 -7.88 4.68
N ILE A 10 10.98 -8.95 4.39
CA ILE A 10 10.17 -9.65 5.38
C ILE A 10 11.04 -10.78 5.96
N LYS A 11 11.54 -10.61 7.19
CA LYS A 11 12.21 -11.71 7.88
C LYS A 11 11.16 -12.73 8.33
N ASN A 12 11.39 -14.02 8.07
CA ASN A 12 10.60 -15.15 8.58
C ASN A 12 9.08 -15.11 8.30
N LYS A 13 8.67 -14.58 7.13
CA LYS A 13 7.24 -14.46 6.71
C LYS A 13 6.33 -13.70 7.70
N THR A 14 6.90 -13.10 8.74
CA THR A 14 6.21 -12.29 9.74
C THR A 14 6.49 -10.84 9.42
N TYR A 15 5.46 -10.11 8.98
CA TYR A 15 5.56 -8.69 8.71
C TYR A 15 4.79 -7.92 9.79
N ASP A 16 5.37 -6.82 10.21
CA ASP A 16 4.73 -5.90 11.15
C ASP A 16 3.56 -5.19 10.44
N LYS A 17 2.33 -5.59 10.77
CA LYS A 17 1.09 -5.01 10.24
C LYS A 17 0.94 -3.53 10.60
N SER A 18 1.58 -3.07 11.68
CA SER A 18 1.48 -1.69 12.18
C SER A 18 1.88 -0.68 11.11
N PHE A 19 2.91 -1.00 10.32
CA PHE A 19 3.36 -0.15 9.23
C PHE A 19 2.29 0.05 8.13
N ALA A 20 1.58 -1.01 7.75
CA ALA A 20 0.55 -0.92 6.71
C ALA A 20 -0.70 -0.18 7.21
N TYR A 21 -1.09 -0.35 8.48
CA TYR A 21 -2.17 0.43 9.10
C TYR A 21 -1.81 1.91 9.21
N LEU A 22 -0.59 2.25 9.65
CA LEU A 22 -0.12 3.64 9.66
C LEU A 22 -0.14 4.26 8.26
N LEU A 23 0.19 3.48 7.23
CA LEU A 23 0.11 3.94 5.85
C LEU A 23 -1.34 4.21 5.44
N TRP A 24 -2.25 3.29 5.74
CA TRP A 24 -3.68 3.44 5.48
C TRP A 24 -4.26 4.70 6.12
N GLU A 25 -3.98 4.93 7.41
CA GLU A 25 -4.39 6.15 8.12
C GLU A 25 -3.81 7.41 7.47
N LYS A 26 -2.52 7.43 7.14
CA LYS A 26 -1.88 8.58 6.49
C LYS A 26 -2.43 8.88 5.09
N LEU A 27 -2.79 7.85 4.34
CA LEU A 27 -3.40 8.02 3.04
C LEU A 27 -4.83 8.59 3.16
N GLY A 28 -5.46 8.48 4.33
CA GLY A 28 -6.81 9.02 4.59
C GLY A 28 -7.83 8.43 3.62
N ILE A 29 -7.75 7.11 3.41
CA ILE A 29 -8.60 6.36 2.49
C ILE A 29 -9.64 5.62 3.32
N THR A 30 -10.91 5.70 2.91
CA THR A 30 -11.99 4.84 3.43
C THR A 30 -12.25 3.69 2.47
N GLY A 31 -12.51 2.50 3.01
CA GLY A 31 -12.75 1.28 2.24
C GLY A 31 -12.03 0.07 2.81
N ASN A 32 -11.72 -0.91 1.94
CA ASN A 32 -11.06 -2.15 2.32
C ASN A 32 -9.56 -2.11 2.01
N MET A 33 -8.77 -2.67 2.93
CA MET A 33 -7.35 -2.88 2.76
C MET A 33 -7.02 -4.37 2.83
N GLN A 34 -6.29 -4.88 1.84
CA GLN A 34 -5.72 -6.22 1.90
C GLN A 34 -4.20 -6.14 1.83
N ILE A 35 -3.52 -6.83 2.76
CA ILE A 35 -2.06 -6.86 2.81
C ILE A 35 -1.59 -8.29 2.50
N ILE A 36 -0.78 -8.41 1.46
CA ILE A 36 -0.26 -9.68 0.95
C ILE A 36 1.27 -9.62 1.07
N PRO A 37 1.88 -10.37 2.01
CA PRO A 37 3.33 -10.43 2.14
C PRO A 37 3.93 -11.28 1.03
N HIS A 38 5.04 -10.81 0.47
CA HIS A 38 5.91 -11.56 -0.44
C HIS A 38 7.32 -11.63 0.15
N GLU A 39 8.23 -12.40 -0.45
CA GLU A 39 9.56 -12.64 0.13
C GLU A 39 10.37 -11.33 0.36
N ASN A 40 10.31 -10.40 -0.59
CA ASN A 40 11.06 -9.13 -0.56
C ASN A 40 10.19 -7.88 -0.70
N THR A 41 8.87 -8.06 -0.79
CA THR A 41 7.93 -6.96 -0.99
C THR A 41 6.67 -7.18 -0.16
N ILE A 42 5.93 -6.10 0.07
CA ILE A 42 4.58 -6.15 0.61
C ILE A 42 3.66 -5.55 -0.45
N GLU A 43 2.63 -6.30 -0.84
CA GLU A 43 1.56 -5.80 -1.67
C GLU A 43 0.41 -5.32 -0.77
N ILE A 44 0.00 -4.07 -0.93
CA ILE A 44 -1.15 -3.49 -0.24
C ILE A 44 -2.18 -3.14 -1.32
N ARG A 45 -3.32 -3.84 -1.28
CA ARG A 45 -4.47 -3.55 -2.14
C ARG A 45 -5.38 -2.59 -1.40
N LEU A 46 -5.67 -1.47 -2.04
CA LEU A 46 -6.53 -0.42 -1.57
C LEU A 46 -7.79 -0.43 -2.43
N ASP A 47 -8.88 -0.88 -1.84
CA ASP A 47 -10.21 -0.79 -2.43
C ASP A 47 -10.96 0.34 -1.73
N ALA A 48 -10.84 1.53 -2.30
CA ALA A 48 -11.40 2.73 -1.70
C ALA A 48 -12.81 2.99 -2.20
N GLU A 49 -13.66 3.48 -1.32
CA GLU A 49 -15.01 3.95 -1.68
C GLU A 49 -14.96 5.18 -2.60
N GLN A 50 -13.87 5.95 -2.51
CA GLN A 50 -13.59 7.09 -3.38
C GLN A 50 -12.73 6.69 -4.58
N ASN A 51 -12.87 7.42 -5.69
CA ASN A 51 -12.07 7.20 -6.88
C ASN A 51 -10.60 7.61 -6.64
N LEU A 52 -9.77 6.65 -6.22
CA LEU A 52 -8.33 6.85 -5.99
C LEU A 52 -7.55 6.72 -7.28
N THR A 53 -6.67 7.68 -7.54
CA THR A 53 -5.68 7.61 -8.62
C THR A 53 -4.28 7.36 -8.07
N PRO A 54 -3.36 6.75 -8.85
CA PRO A 54 -1.98 6.57 -8.45
C PRO A 54 -1.27 7.87 -8.04
N SER A 55 -1.59 8.97 -8.72
CA SER A 55 -1.01 10.29 -8.44
C SER A 55 -1.42 10.82 -7.07
N MET A 56 -2.69 10.65 -6.69
CA MET A 56 -3.18 11.03 -5.36
C MET A 56 -2.48 10.23 -4.26
N VAL A 57 -2.32 8.93 -4.46
CA VAL A 57 -1.63 8.06 -3.50
C VAL A 57 -0.16 8.47 -3.39
N ARG A 58 0.54 8.67 -4.52
CA ARG A 58 1.95 9.10 -4.54
C ARG A 58 2.21 10.38 -3.76
N ARG A 59 1.30 11.37 -3.84
CA ARG A 59 1.42 12.64 -3.11
C ARG A 59 1.28 12.49 -1.59
N LYS A 60 0.60 11.44 -1.13
CA LYS A 60 0.40 11.13 0.30
C LYS A 60 1.39 10.11 0.84
N LEU A 61 2.13 9.40 -0.02
CA LEU A 61 3.14 8.44 0.41
C LEU A 61 4.31 9.16 1.11
N PRO A 62 4.74 8.68 2.29
CA PRO A 62 5.97 9.14 2.93
C PRO A 62 7.20 8.97 2.02
N PRO A 63 8.24 9.83 2.14
CA PRO A 63 9.47 9.69 1.36
C PRO A 63 10.16 8.33 1.50
N SER A 64 10.04 7.68 2.66
CA SER A 64 10.55 6.33 2.90
C SER A 64 9.92 5.25 2.02
N LEU A 65 8.84 5.58 1.30
CA LEU A 65 8.11 4.69 0.38
C LEU A 65 8.09 5.22 -1.05
N ALA A 66 9.03 6.12 -1.40
CA ALA A 66 9.15 6.64 -2.76
C ALA A 66 9.41 5.53 -3.80
N GLU A 67 10.05 4.44 -3.39
CA GLU A 67 10.31 3.25 -4.21
C GLU A 67 9.09 2.35 -4.39
N ALA A 68 7.95 2.67 -3.76
CA ALA A 68 6.74 1.89 -3.95
C ALA A 68 6.23 2.00 -5.40
N SER A 69 5.97 0.86 -6.02
CA SER A 69 5.25 0.80 -7.29
C SER A 69 3.76 0.95 -7.03
N ILE A 70 3.11 1.89 -7.73
CA ILE A 70 1.69 2.19 -7.58
C ILE A 70 1.01 1.83 -8.89
N ILE A 71 0.09 0.88 -8.85
CA ILE A 71 -0.57 0.32 -10.03
C ILE A 71 -2.08 0.54 -9.87
N GLU A 72 -2.69 1.13 -10.89
CA GLU A 72 -4.15 1.19 -11.00
C GLU A 72 -4.63 -0.08 -11.69
N GLU A 73 -5.56 -0.79 -11.04
CA GLU A 73 -6.24 -1.92 -11.64
C GLU A 73 -7.71 -1.59 -11.85
N THR A 74 -8.13 -1.73 -13.10
CA THR A 74 -9.52 -1.83 -13.49
C THR A 74 -10.02 -3.20 -13.03
N THR A 75 -10.69 -3.22 -11.89
CA THR A 75 -11.56 -4.34 -11.48
C THR A 75 -12.77 -4.42 -12.39
#